data_AF-A0A7S7RVJ1-F1
#
_entry.id   AF-A0A7S7RVJ1-F1
#
_cell.length_a   1.000
_cell.length_b   1.000
_cell.length_c   1.000
_cell.angle_alpha   90.00
_cell.angle_beta   90.00
_cell.angle_gamma   90.00
#
_symmetry.space_group_name_H-M   'P 1'
#
loop_
_entity.id
_entity.type
_entity.pdbx_description
1 polymer ?
#
loop_
_entity_poly.entity_id
_entity_poly.type
_entity_poly.pdbx_seq_one_letter_code
_entity_poly.pdbx_strand_id
1 'polypeptide(L)'
;MTTAKGAAMLFGAYEFEIVMNEDGYLALPYDLGGGTQGKDFDELCRMVVDWLKLTLEDHDMHHKPLPAPTYGNDPRYGGTNMIFAVQAGRETVERVTASTAARMLGVTPGRVTQLMSSYQLEGWREGRNTYVTLASVEARLQERARDSLDRSQKEATV
;
A
#
# COMPACT_ATOMS: atom_id res chain seq x y z
N MET A 1 22.53 10.03 -24.03
CA MET A 1 21.07 10.23 -24.03
C MET A 1 20.48 9.29 -22.99
N THR A 2 20.19 9.82 -21.81
CA THR A 2 19.53 9.06 -20.75
C THR A 2 18.04 9.09 -21.06
N THR A 3 17.51 8.01 -21.62
CA THR A 3 16.06 7.83 -21.76
C THR A 3 15.48 7.93 -20.36
N ALA A 4 14.68 8.96 -20.11
CA ALA A 4 13.78 8.95 -18.97
C ALA A 4 12.93 7.69 -19.13
N LYS A 5 13.17 6.70 -18.26
CA LYS A 5 12.32 5.52 -18.16
C LYS A 5 10.96 6.09 -17.75
N GLY A 6 10.04 6.22 -18.72
CA GLY A 6 8.65 6.56 -18.41
C GLY A 6 8.17 5.61 -17.32
N ALA A 7 7.38 6.11 -16.36
CA ALA A 7 6.82 5.32 -15.28
C ALA A 7 6.29 4.01 -15.87
N ALA A 8 6.97 2.91 -15.55
CA ALA A 8 6.64 1.61 -16.12
C ALA A 8 5.52 1.08 -15.26
N MET A 9 4.30 1.34 -15.69
CA MET A 9 3.11 0.74 -15.10
C MET A 9 3.30 -0.79 -15.08
N LEU A 10 3.32 -1.38 -13.89
CA LEU A 10 3.64 -2.80 -13.72
C LEU A 10 2.37 -3.61 -13.96
N PHE A 11 2.51 -4.68 -14.74
CA PHE A 11 1.46 -5.69 -14.87
C PHE A 11 1.86 -6.89 -14.02
N GLY A 12 1.08 -7.16 -12.97
CA GLY A 12 1.29 -8.30 -12.09
C GLY A 12 0.14 -9.30 -12.26
N ALA A 13 0.47 -10.50 -12.74
CA ALA A 13 -0.45 -11.64 -12.74
C ALA A 13 0.14 -12.72 -11.85
N TYR A 14 -0.50 -13.01 -10.73
CA TYR A 14 -0.01 -13.96 -9.73
C TYR A 14 -1.08 -15.01 -9.42
N GLU A 15 -0.63 -16.23 -9.18
CA GLU A 15 -1.48 -17.32 -8.70
C GLU A 15 -1.62 -17.22 -7.18
N PHE A 16 -2.85 -17.43 -6.72
CA PHE A 16 -3.24 -17.50 -5.31
C PHE A 16 -3.94 -18.82 -5.06
N GLU A 17 -3.68 -19.41 -3.91
CA GLU A 17 -4.54 -20.46 -3.37
C GLU A 17 -5.67 -19.83 -2.58
N ILE A 18 -6.91 -20.13 -2.97
CA ILE A 18 -8.12 -19.70 -2.29
C ILE A 18 -8.59 -20.81 -1.35
N VAL A 19 -8.57 -20.54 -0.04
CA VAL A 19 -8.97 -21.48 1.01
C VAL A 19 -10.25 -20.99 1.66
N MET A 20 -11.24 -21.87 1.78
CA MET A 20 -12.49 -21.59 2.48
C MET A 20 -12.44 -22.17 3.90
N ASN A 21 -12.88 -21.40 4.88
CA ASN A 21 -13.06 -21.84 6.26
C ASN A 21 -14.43 -21.39 6.81
N GLU A 22 -14.70 -21.64 8.10
CA GLU A 22 -15.97 -21.26 8.74
C GLU A 22 -16.18 -19.74 8.81
N ASP A 23 -15.11 -18.95 8.75
CA ASP A 23 -15.11 -17.50 8.90
C ASP A 23 -15.06 -16.73 7.56
N GLY A 24 -15.00 -17.45 6.42
CA GLY A 24 -14.97 -16.89 5.07
C GLY A 24 -13.89 -17.49 4.19
N TYR A 25 -13.22 -16.63 3.43
CA TYR A 25 -12.21 -16.99 2.44
C TYR A 25 -10.87 -16.33 2.73
N LEU A 26 -9.80 -17.07 2.48
CA LEU A 26 -8.42 -16.62 2.49
C LEU A 26 -7.83 -16.72 1.09
N ALA A 27 -7.07 -15.72 0.67
CA ALA A 27 -6.28 -15.76 -0.57
C ALA A 27 -4.80 -15.67 -0.24
N LEU A 28 -4.06 -16.72 -0.61
CA LEU A 28 -2.65 -16.90 -0.27
C LEU A 28 -1.81 -16.94 -1.56
N PRO A 29 -1.03 -15.89 -1.87
CA PRO A 29 -0.14 -15.92 -3.02
C PRO A 29 0.95 -16.99 -2.89
N TYR A 30 1.43 -17.51 -4.02
CA TYR A 30 2.58 -18.42 -4.03
C TYR A 30 3.92 -17.66 -3.97
N ASP A 31 4.07 -16.62 -4.77
CA ASP A 31 5.37 -15.95 -4.99
C ASP A 31 5.53 -14.62 -4.27
N LEU A 32 4.47 -14.16 -3.59
CA LEU A 32 4.45 -12.91 -2.82
C LEU A 32 4.30 -13.21 -1.33
N GLY A 33 4.82 -12.33 -0.47
CA GLY A 33 4.65 -12.46 0.97
C GLY A 33 3.32 -11.86 1.43
N GLY A 34 2.61 -12.53 2.35
CA GLY A 34 1.36 -12.04 2.93
C GLY A 34 0.13 -12.79 2.39
N GLY A 35 -1.01 -12.09 2.37
CA GLY A 35 -2.30 -12.61 1.92
C GLY A 35 -3.42 -11.68 2.34
N THR A 36 -4.64 -11.98 1.88
CA THR A 36 -5.84 -11.20 2.21
C THR A 36 -7.04 -12.12 2.44
N GLN A 37 -8.15 -11.56 2.89
CA GLN A 37 -9.35 -12.31 3.26
C GLN A 37 -10.64 -11.56 2.90
N GLY A 38 -11.73 -12.31 2.75
CA GLY A 38 -13.08 -11.77 2.57
C GLY A 38 -14.11 -12.70 3.20
N LYS A 39 -15.23 -12.15 3.69
CA LYS A 39 -16.30 -12.93 4.34
C LYS A 39 -17.08 -13.78 3.33
N ASP A 40 -17.18 -13.26 2.11
CA ASP A 40 -17.70 -13.98 0.96
C ASP A 40 -16.74 -13.87 -0.23
N PHE A 41 -17.08 -14.57 -1.32
CA PHE A 41 -16.21 -14.66 -2.48
C PHE A 41 -16.13 -13.34 -3.28
N ASP A 42 -17.18 -12.50 -3.25
CA ASP A 42 -17.15 -11.19 -3.91
C ASP A 42 -16.23 -10.23 -3.16
N GLU A 43 -16.35 -10.18 -1.84
CA GLU A 43 -15.46 -9.40 -0.97
C GLU A 43 -14.02 -9.89 -1.12
N LEU A 44 -13.79 -11.20 -1.15
CA LEU A 44 -12.46 -11.78 -1.38
C LEU A 44 -11.86 -11.28 -2.70
N CYS A 45 -12.60 -11.37 -3.81
CA CYS A 45 -12.11 -10.94 -5.12
C CYS A 45 -11.67 -9.47 -5.11
N ARG A 46 -12.48 -8.59 -4.51
CA ARG A 46 -12.14 -7.16 -4.35
C ARG A 46 -10.88 -6.99 -3.51
N MET A 47 -10.79 -7.73 -2.41
CA MET A 47 -9.66 -7.64 -1.50
C MET A 47 -8.36 -8.17 -2.09
N VAL A 48 -8.41 -9.20 -2.95
CA VAL A 48 -7.23 -9.69 -3.68
C VAL A 48 -6.75 -8.65 -4.70
N VAL A 49 -7.66 -8.02 -5.44
CA VAL A 49 -7.31 -6.97 -6.41
C VAL A 49 -6.67 -5.78 -5.72
N ASP A 50 -7.27 -5.29 -4.62
CA ASP A 50 -6.72 -4.18 -3.85
C ASP A 50 -5.37 -4.52 -3.21
N TRP A 51 -5.26 -5.72 -2.63
CA TRP A 51 -4.02 -6.19 -2.03
C TRP A 51 -2.88 -6.32 -3.05
N LEU A 52 -3.17 -6.89 -4.24
CA LEU A 52 -2.18 -7.02 -5.30
C LEU A 52 -1.79 -5.65 -5.86
N LYS A 53 -2.76 -4.73 -6.05
CA LYS A 53 -2.49 -3.34 -6.44
C LYS A 53 -1.49 -2.69 -5.48
N LEU A 54 -1.79 -2.70 -4.17
CA LEU A 54 -0.93 -2.09 -3.14
C LEU A 54 0.46 -2.73 -3.10
N THR A 55 0.55 -4.04 -3.34
CA THR A 55 1.83 -4.76 -3.41
C THR A 55 2.68 -4.29 -4.60
N LEU A 56 2.10 -4.16 -5.80
CA LEU A 56 2.82 -3.65 -6.97
C LEU A 56 3.24 -2.18 -6.77
N GLU A 57 2.39 -1.38 -6.15
CA GLU A 57 2.66 0.02 -5.81
C GLU A 57 3.85 0.16 -4.85
N ASP A 58 3.86 -0.60 -3.75
CA ASP A 58 4.99 -0.61 -2.79
C ASP A 58 6.30 -1.00 -3.48
N HIS A 59 6.28 -2.05 -4.30
CA HIS A 59 7.46 -2.50 -5.02
C HIS A 59 8.02 -1.41 -5.95
N ASP A 60 7.16 -0.74 -6.73
CA ASP A 60 7.60 0.32 -7.64
C ASP A 60 8.07 1.59 -6.89
N MET A 61 7.33 2.00 -5.85
CA MET A 61 7.67 3.15 -5.01
C MET A 61 9.06 3.01 -4.38
N HIS A 62 9.38 1.82 -3.89
CA HIS A 62 10.63 1.55 -3.16
C HIS A 62 11.72 0.91 -4.03
N HIS A 63 11.52 0.84 -5.35
CA HIS A 63 12.44 0.21 -6.29
C HIS A 63 12.82 -1.24 -5.92
N LYS A 64 11.89 -1.97 -5.31
CA LYS A 64 12.06 -3.38 -4.97
C LYS A 64 11.73 -4.23 -6.21
N PRO A 65 12.58 -5.20 -6.59
CA PRO A 65 12.24 -6.10 -7.68
C PRO A 65 10.98 -6.91 -7.32
N LEU A 66 10.09 -7.10 -8.29
CA LEU A 66 8.97 -8.03 -8.13
C LEU A 66 9.47 -9.47 -8.28
N PRO A 67 9.05 -10.40 -7.40
CA PRO A 67 9.26 -11.83 -7.62
C PRO A 67 8.68 -12.28 -8.97
N ALA A 68 9.34 -13.23 -9.63
CA ALA A 68 8.78 -13.80 -10.86
C ALA A 68 7.60 -14.73 -10.49
N PRO A 69 6.44 -14.61 -11.15
CA PRO A 69 5.29 -15.46 -10.83
C PRO A 69 5.50 -16.89 -11.32
N THR A 70 5.02 -17.84 -10.53
CA THR A 70 4.84 -19.24 -10.88
C THR A 70 3.35 -19.53 -11.10
N TYR A 71 3.05 -20.57 -11.88
CA TYR A 71 1.68 -20.94 -12.25
C TYR A 71 1.52 -22.46 -12.28
N GLY A 72 0.30 -22.93 -11.99
CA GLY A 72 0.01 -24.35 -11.96
C GLY A 72 0.62 -25.03 -10.73
N ASN A 73 0.74 -24.29 -9.62
CA ASN A 73 1.20 -24.84 -8.35
C ASN A 73 0.21 -25.90 -7.82
N ASP A 74 0.69 -26.81 -6.98
CA ASP A 74 -0.21 -27.70 -6.23
C ASP A 74 -0.78 -26.95 -5.00
N PRO A 75 -2.10 -27.00 -4.74
CA PRO A 75 -2.69 -26.40 -3.54
C PRO A 75 -2.02 -26.91 -2.25
N ARG A 76 -1.52 -25.98 -1.42
CA ARG A 76 -0.80 -26.28 -0.17
C ARG A 76 -1.74 -26.60 0.98
N TYR A 77 -2.97 -26.12 0.92
CA TYR A 77 -3.99 -26.18 1.97
C TYR A 77 -5.30 -26.82 1.49
N GLY A 78 -5.28 -27.47 0.32
CA GLY A 78 -6.48 -28.07 -0.29
C GLY A 78 -7.45 -27.04 -0.84
N GLY A 79 -7.00 -25.81 -1.08
CA GLY A 79 -7.77 -24.74 -1.71
C GLY A 79 -7.90 -24.88 -3.22
N THR A 80 -8.44 -23.84 -3.84
CA THR A 80 -8.54 -23.71 -5.30
C THR A 80 -7.57 -22.65 -5.81
N ASN A 81 -6.77 -22.97 -6.82
CA ASN A 81 -5.88 -21.99 -7.41
C ASN A 81 -6.62 -21.06 -8.37
N MET A 82 -6.35 -19.77 -8.24
CA MET A 82 -6.90 -18.72 -9.08
C MET A 82 -5.81 -17.69 -9.42
N ILE A 83 -5.83 -17.19 -10.65
CA ILE A 83 -4.90 -16.15 -11.10
C ILE A 83 -5.62 -14.81 -11.06
N PHE A 84 -5.00 -13.84 -10.39
CA PHE A 84 -5.45 -12.46 -10.38
C PHE A 84 -4.42 -11.59 -11.10
N ALA A 85 -4.92 -10.69 -11.94
CA ALA A 85 -4.10 -9.78 -12.72
C ALA A 85 -4.48 -8.33 -12.43
N VAL A 86 -3.48 -7.50 -12.14
CA VAL A 86 -3.64 -6.07 -11.86
C VAL A 86 -2.56 -5.30 -12.60
N GLN A 87 -2.92 -4.10 -13.04
CA GLN A 87 -1.98 -3.13 -13.58
C GLN A 87 -1.86 -1.96 -12.61
N ALA A 88 -0.69 -1.79 -11.98
CA ALA A 88 -0.46 -0.78 -10.96
C ALA A 88 1.03 -0.41 -10.84
N GLY A 89 1.31 0.76 -10.28
CA GLY A 89 2.66 1.30 -10.12
C GLY A 89 2.63 2.61 -9.35
N ARG A 90 3.77 3.29 -9.20
CA ARG A 90 3.84 4.56 -8.46
C ARG A 90 2.84 5.62 -8.95
N GLU A 91 2.43 5.54 -10.22
CA GLU A 91 1.46 6.43 -10.85
C GLU A 91 0.02 6.17 -10.42
N THR A 92 -0.32 4.97 -9.96
CA THR A 92 -1.66 4.61 -9.46
C THR A 92 -1.84 4.90 -7.97
N VAL A 93 -0.75 5.26 -7.28
CA VAL A 93 -0.76 5.64 -5.87
C VAL A 93 -1.40 7.01 -5.69
N GLU A 94 -2.41 7.07 -4.83
CA GLU A 94 -2.99 8.34 -4.41
C GLU A 94 -1.96 9.16 -3.64
N ARG A 95 -1.62 10.33 -4.17
CA ARG A 95 -0.50 11.13 -3.71
C ARG A 95 -0.76 12.61 -3.75
N VAL A 96 -0.08 13.32 -2.85
CA VAL A 96 -0.01 14.78 -2.82
C VAL A 96 1.43 15.24 -2.93
N THR A 97 1.65 16.47 -3.39
CA THR A 97 2.99 17.07 -3.36
C THR A 97 3.41 17.34 -1.91
N ALA A 98 4.72 17.42 -1.65
CA ALA A 98 5.24 17.79 -0.33
C ALA A 98 4.71 19.15 0.18
N SER A 99 4.45 20.11 -0.72
CA SER A 99 3.85 21.40 -0.34
C SER A 99 2.38 21.26 0.06
N THR A 100 1.61 20.43 -0.62
CA THR A 100 0.22 20.14 -0.25
C THR A 100 0.17 19.36 1.07
N ALA A 101 1.02 18.33 1.24
CA ALA A 101 1.15 17.60 2.51
C ALA A 101 1.51 18.53 3.67
N ALA A 102 2.46 19.46 3.48
CA ALA A 102 2.83 20.47 4.47
C ALA A 102 1.62 21.31 4.91
N ARG A 103 0.81 21.78 3.94
CA ARG A 103 -0.42 22.54 4.23
C ARG A 103 -1.45 21.70 4.99
N MET A 104 -1.71 20.47 4.55
CA MET A 104 -2.67 19.56 5.21
C MET A 104 -2.26 19.27 6.65
N LEU A 105 -0.96 19.04 6.88
CA LEU A 105 -0.41 18.76 8.20
C LEU A 105 -0.14 20.03 9.02
N GLY A 106 -0.29 21.23 8.48
CA GLY A 106 0.07 22.47 9.19
C GLY A 106 1.54 22.51 9.63
N VAL A 107 2.46 21.99 8.81
CA VAL A 107 3.91 21.98 9.05
C VAL A 107 4.67 22.61 7.89
N THR A 108 5.98 22.83 8.05
CA THR A 108 6.81 23.35 6.97
C THR A 108 7.17 22.26 5.95
N PRO A 109 7.48 22.61 4.67
CA PRO A 109 7.98 21.63 3.69
C PRO A 109 9.25 20.89 4.14
N GLY A 110 10.14 21.57 4.88
CA GLY A 110 11.32 20.95 5.49
C GLY A 110 10.95 19.86 6.51
N ARG A 111 9.88 20.10 7.30
CA ARG A 111 9.37 19.09 8.24
C ARG A 111 8.77 17.88 7.52
N VAL A 112 8.09 18.07 6.38
CA VAL A 112 7.63 16.93 5.55
C VAL A 112 8.81 16.07 5.12
N THR A 113 9.89 16.69 4.63
CA THR A 113 11.10 15.96 4.25
C THR A 113 11.71 15.19 5.42
N GLN A 114 11.75 15.81 6.61
CA GLN A 114 12.23 15.15 7.81
C GLN A 114 11.34 13.95 8.19
N LEU A 115 10.02 14.10 8.16
CA LEU A 115 9.07 13.02 8.46
C LEU A 115 9.22 11.85 7.49
N MET A 116 9.45 12.13 6.20
CA MET A 116 9.75 11.07 5.23
C MET A 116 11.06 10.36 5.55
N SER A 117 12.12 11.11 5.90
CA SER A 117 13.41 10.51 6.26
C SER A 117 13.38 9.69 7.55
N SER A 118 12.41 9.95 8.44
CA SER A 118 12.20 9.20 9.68
C SER A 118 11.10 8.14 9.57
N TYR A 119 10.66 7.79 8.35
CA TYR A 119 9.60 6.80 8.08
C TYR A 119 8.26 7.11 8.77
N GLN A 120 8.02 8.38 9.10
CA GLN A 120 6.75 8.86 9.65
C GLN A 120 5.78 9.37 8.58
N LEU A 121 6.28 9.59 7.35
CA LEU A 121 5.48 9.78 6.17
C LEU A 121 6.01 8.87 5.06
N GLU A 122 5.11 8.25 4.33
CA GLU A 122 5.44 7.42 3.18
C GLU A 122 5.35 8.21 1.87
N GLY A 123 6.32 8.03 0.99
CA GLY A 123 6.38 8.74 -0.27
C GLY A 123 7.69 8.54 -1.00
N TRP A 124 7.85 9.19 -2.16
CA TRP A 124 9.02 9.05 -3.01
C TRP A 124 9.40 10.36 -3.70
N ARG A 125 10.60 10.36 -4.28
CA ARG A 125 11.08 11.44 -5.15
C ARG A 125 10.99 11.04 -6.59
N GLU A 126 10.55 11.97 -7.43
CA GLU A 126 10.45 11.82 -8.88
C GLU A 126 11.02 13.07 -9.53
N GLY A 127 12.28 12.96 -9.98
CA GLY A 127 13.05 14.13 -10.43
C GLY A 127 13.20 15.17 -9.33
N ARG A 128 12.67 16.37 -9.57
CA ARG A 128 12.66 17.49 -8.59
C ARG A 128 11.45 17.47 -7.66
N ASN A 129 10.46 16.62 -7.94
CA ASN A 129 9.23 16.57 -7.18
C ASN A 129 9.35 15.57 -6.03
N THR A 130 8.71 15.90 -4.91
CA THR A 130 8.54 14.98 -3.78
C THR A 130 7.05 14.77 -3.58
N TYR A 131 6.65 13.51 -3.56
CA TYR A 131 5.29 13.06 -3.36
C TYR A 131 5.17 12.31 -2.03
N VAL A 132 4.03 12.46 -1.38
CA VAL A 132 3.65 11.77 -0.15
C VAL A 132 2.35 11.04 -0.43
N THR A 133 2.21 9.80 0.02
CA THR A 133 0.96 9.05 -0.13
C THR A 133 -0.14 9.74 0.67
N LEU A 134 -1.35 9.80 0.09
CA LEU A 134 -2.49 10.43 0.77
C LEU A 134 -2.81 9.67 2.07
N ALA A 135 -2.80 8.33 2.03
CA ALA A 135 -3.00 7.47 3.18
C ALA A 135 -2.05 7.79 4.34
N SER A 136 -0.77 8.07 4.07
CA SER A 136 0.19 8.40 5.11
C SER A 136 -0.07 9.79 5.74
N VAL A 137 -0.49 10.76 4.92
CA VAL A 137 -0.93 12.08 5.43
C VAL A 137 -2.16 11.93 6.33
N GLU A 138 -3.15 11.15 5.91
CA GLU A 138 -4.38 10.92 6.67
C GLU A 138 -4.13 10.18 7.97
N ALA A 139 -3.33 9.11 7.96
CA ALA A 139 -2.93 8.38 9.16
C ALA A 139 -2.29 9.33 10.19
N ARG A 140 -1.41 10.23 9.73
CA ARG A 140 -0.75 11.21 10.61
C ARG A 140 -1.72 12.24 11.18
N LEU A 141 -2.73 12.66 10.42
CA LEU A 141 -3.79 13.54 10.93
C LEU A 141 -4.61 12.85 12.01
N GLN A 142 -4.96 11.57 11.81
CA GLN A 142 -5.70 10.78 12.78
C GLN A 142 -4.89 10.56 14.08
N GLU A 143 -3.60 10.25 13.99
CA GLU A 143 -2.72 10.15 15.16
C GLU A 143 -2.70 11.43 15.98
N ARG A 144 -2.53 12.60 15.33
CA ARG A 144 -2.52 13.88 16.02
C ARG A 144 -3.85 14.22 16.68
N ALA A 145 -4.96 13.82 16.07
CA ALA A 145 -6.28 14.00 16.66
C ALA A 145 -6.42 13.16 17.94
N ARG A 146 -5.97 11.90 17.92
CA ARG A 146 -5.93 11.03 19.11
C ARG A 146 -5.05 11.60 20.22
N ASP A 147 -3.83 12.02 19.89
CA ASP A 147 -2.91 12.65 20.86
C ASP A 147 -3.51 13.90 21.53
N SER A 148 -4.26 14.70 20.77
CA SER A 148 -4.92 15.91 21.28
C SER A 148 -6.05 15.56 22.23
N LEU A 149 -6.86 14.55 21.91
CA LEU A 149 -7.94 14.07 22.77
C LEU A 149 -7.41 13.52 24.10
N ASP A 150 -6.34 12.72 24.05
CA ASP A 150 -5.73 12.14 25.25
C ASP A 150 -5.17 13.20 26.20
N ARG A 151 -4.59 14.28 25.65
CA ARG A 151 -4.11 15.42 26.45
C ARG A 151 -5.25 16.16 27.14
N SER A 152 -6.32 16.47 26.40
CA SER A 152 -7.50 17.14 26.95
C SER A 152 -8.16 16.32 28.08
N GLN A 153 -8.21 14.99 27.95
CA GLN A 153 -8.76 14.13 29.00
C GLN A 153 -7.87 14.09 30.26
N LYS A 154 -6.55 14.07 30.09
CA LYS A 154 -5.61 14.16 31.22
C LYS A 154 -5.72 15.50 31.95
N GLU A 155 -5.86 16.61 31.22
CA GLU A 155 -6.04 17.94 31.81
C GLU A 155 -7.40 18.11 32.50
N ALA A 156 -8.46 17.44 32.04
CA ALA A 156 -9.79 17.48 32.66
C ALA A 156 -9.92 16.61 33.93
N THR A 157 -8.95 15.72 34.19
CA THR A 157 -8.96 14.80 35.34
C THR A 157 -8.05 15.28 36.49
N VAL A 158 -7.35 16.41 36.29
CA VAL A 158 -6.45 17.05 37.28
C VAL A 158 -7.13 18.21 37.97
#